data_AF-A0A356PAA8-F1
#
_entry.id   AF-A0A356PAA8-F1
#
_cell.length_a   1.000
_cell.length_b   1.000
_cell.length_c   1.000
_cell.angle_alpha   90.00
_cell.angle_beta   90.00
_cell.angle_gamma   90.00
#
_symmetry.space_group_name_H-M   'P 1'
#
loop_
_entity.id
_entity.type
_entity.pdbx_description
1 polymer ?
#
loop_
_entity_poly.entity_id
_entity_poly.type
_entity_poly.pdbx_seq_one_letter_code
_entity_poly.pdbx_strand_id
1 'polypeptide(L)'
;MEQQWLKGLRKTIERVLPIPYYHERFRAVGINSAENVQTFQDFQRLPLTAKEDLRNNYPFGLFAEPMENIVRLHASSGTTGKPTVVGYTHHDIALWAKIVAK
;
A
#
# COMPACT_ATOMS: atom_id res chain seq x y z
N MET A 1 -1.00 5.89 -22.20
CA MET A 1 -1.90 5.74 -21.03
C MET A 1 -1.51 4.51 -20.21
N GLU A 2 -1.58 3.31 -20.77
CA GLU A 2 -1.12 2.05 -20.13
C GLU A 2 0.27 2.11 -19.50
N GLN A 3 1.27 2.62 -20.23
CA GLN A 3 2.64 2.78 -19.71
C GLN A 3 2.73 3.68 -18.47
N GLN A 4 1.83 4.66 -18.34
CA GLN A 4 1.79 5.53 -17.17
C GLN A 4 1.22 4.80 -15.94
N TRP A 5 0.22 3.95 -16.13
CA TRP A 5 -0.33 3.09 -15.08
C TRP A 5 0.70 2.07 -14.57
N LEU A 6 1.39 1.40 -15.49
CA LEU A 6 2.46 0.46 -15.13
C LEU A 6 3.59 1.16 -14.38
N LYS A 7 3.99 2.37 -14.79
CA LYS A 7 4.97 3.18 -14.05
C LYS A 7 4.49 3.50 -12.62
N GLY A 8 3.23 3.89 -12.46
CA GLY A 8 2.64 4.15 -11.14
C GLY A 8 2.60 2.90 -10.26
N LEU A 9 2.19 1.77 -10.83
CA LEU A 9 2.15 0.48 -10.15
C LEU A 9 3.53 0.04 -9.67
N ARG A 10 4.55 0.10 -10.54
CA ARG A 10 5.94 -0.24 -10.19
C ARG A 10 6.46 0.60 -9.03
N LYS A 11 6.20 1.91 -9.06
CA LYS A 11 6.55 2.82 -7.96
C LYS A 11 5.85 2.44 -6.65
N THR A 12 4.60 1.99 -6.71
CA THR A 12 3.89 1.50 -5.52
C THR A 12 4.51 0.21 -5.00
N ILE A 13 4.85 -0.75 -5.88
CA ILE A 13 5.52 -2.00 -5.51
C ILE A 13 6.87 -1.71 -4.83
N GLU A 14 7.71 -0.87 -5.45
CA GLU A 14 9.00 -0.43 -4.88
C GLU A 14 8.86 0.12 -3.46
N ARG A 15 7.82 0.93 -3.20
CA ARG A 15 7.59 1.54 -1.90
C ARG A 15 7.17 0.54 -0.83
N VAL A 16 6.35 -0.45 -1.17
CA VAL A 16 5.82 -1.41 -0.19
C VAL A 16 6.70 -2.64 -0.03
N LEU A 17 7.58 -2.93 -1.00
CA LEU A 17 8.45 -4.11 -1.01
C LEU A 17 9.33 -4.24 0.25
N PRO A 18 9.84 -3.17 0.89
CA PRO A 18 10.61 -3.28 2.14
C PRO A 18 9.76 -3.69 3.36
N ILE A 19 8.43 -3.60 3.28
CA ILE A 19 7.54 -3.96 4.39
C ILE A 19 7.48 -5.50 4.48
N PRO A 20 7.78 -6.12 5.64
CA PRO A 20 7.85 -7.57 5.77
C PRO A 20 6.63 -8.32 5.23
N TYR A 21 5.43 -7.82 5.54
CA TYR A 21 4.17 -8.38 5.05
C TYR A 21 4.09 -8.46 3.51
N TYR A 22 4.43 -7.38 2.81
CA TYR A 22 4.38 -7.35 1.34
C TYR A 22 5.54 -8.11 0.73
N HIS A 23 6.74 -8.00 1.31
CA HIS A 23 7.93 -8.70 0.88
C HIS A 23 7.72 -10.21 0.80
N GLU A 24 7.19 -10.83 1.86
CA GLU A 24 6.95 -12.27 1.92
C GLU A 24 5.92 -12.73 0.88
N ARG A 25 4.80 -11.99 0.76
CA ARG A 25 3.72 -12.33 -0.17
C ARG A 25 4.12 -12.13 -1.62
N PHE A 26 4.89 -11.09 -1.94
CA PHE A 26 5.39 -10.85 -3.29
C PHE A 26 6.41 -11.90 -3.70
N ARG A 27 7.34 -12.26 -2.80
CA ARG A 27 8.32 -13.33 -3.06
C ARG A 27 7.63 -14.66 -3.36
N ALA A 28 6.54 -14.98 -2.67
CA ALA A 28 5.78 -16.22 -2.88
C ALA A 28 5.20 -16.35 -4.30
N VAL A 29 5.03 -15.24 -5.03
CA VAL A 29 4.57 -15.21 -6.44
C VAL A 29 5.66 -14.81 -7.43
N GLY A 30 6.92 -14.83 -6.99
CA GLY A 30 8.09 -14.53 -7.83
C GLY A 30 8.31 -13.05 -8.11
N ILE A 31 7.81 -12.15 -7.25
CA ILE A 31 8.01 -10.69 -7.37
C ILE A 31 8.99 -10.27 -6.27
N ASN A 32 10.23 -10.01 -6.66
CA ASN A 32 11.31 -9.57 -5.77
C ASN A 32 11.78 -8.13 -6.08
N SER A 33 11.34 -7.56 -7.20
CA SER A 33 11.53 -6.16 -7.57
C SER A 33 10.35 -5.68 -8.42
N ALA A 34 10.15 -4.37 -8.52
CA ALA A 34 9.10 -3.83 -9.39
C ALA A 34 9.34 -4.12 -10.88
N GLU A 35 10.57 -4.42 -11.29
CA GLU A 35 10.90 -4.81 -12.67
C GLU A 35 10.30 -6.17 -13.06
N ASN A 36 9.91 -7.00 -12.09
CA ASN A 36 9.20 -8.26 -12.36
C ASN A 36 7.77 -8.06 -12.88
N VAL A 37 7.24 -6.84 -12.84
CA VAL A 37 5.90 -6.48 -13.35
C VAL A 37 6.04 -5.66 -14.63
N GLN A 38 6.13 -6.34 -15.78
CA GLN A 38 6.36 -5.68 -17.07
C GLN A 38 5.07 -5.33 -17.81
N THR A 39 4.02 -6.12 -17.58
CA THR A 39 2.73 -6.06 -18.27
C THR A 39 1.57 -6.06 -17.28
N PHE A 40 0.35 -5.81 -17.76
CA PHE A 40 -0.85 -5.98 -16.93
C PHE A 40 -1.17 -7.44 -16.58
N GLN A 41 -0.69 -8.39 -17.39
CA GLN A 41 -0.79 -9.82 -17.05
C GLN A 41 0.05 -10.13 -15.82
N ASP A 42 1.20 -9.48 -15.64
CA ASP A 42 2.02 -9.62 -14.43
C ASP A 42 1.33 -9.05 -13.19
N PHE A 43 0.56 -7.97 -13.34
CA PHE A 43 -0.23 -7.39 -12.24
C PHE A 43 -1.23 -8.41 -11.66
N GLN A 44 -1.77 -9.32 -12.47
CA GLN A 44 -2.72 -10.35 -11.99
C GLN A 44 -2.08 -11.36 -11.02
N ARG A 45 -0.73 -11.46 -10.99
CA ARG A 45 -0.01 -12.31 -10.04
C ARG A 45 0.08 -11.70 -8.65
N LEU A 46 -0.14 -10.39 -8.50
CA LEU A 46 -0.01 -9.73 -7.21
C LEU A 46 -1.07 -10.24 -6.22
N PRO A 47 -0.65 -10.63 -5.01
CA PRO A 47 -1.58 -11.11 -4.00
C PRO A 47 -2.47 -9.97 -3.50
N LEU A 48 -3.74 -10.28 -3.26
CA LEU A 48 -4.67 -9.34 -2.64
C LEU A 48 -4.30 -9.09 -1.17
N THR A 49 -4.63 -7.90 -0.69
CA THR A 49 -4.59 -7.55 0.74
C THR A 49 -6.02 -7.50 1.25
N ALA A 50 -6.34 -8.33 2.23
CA ALA A 50 -7.64 -8.39 2.87
C ALA A 50 -7.69 -7.49 4.12
N LYS A 51 -8.90 -7.24 4.62
CA LYS A 51 -9.11 -6.44 5.83
C LYS A 51 -8.43 -7.05 7.06
N GLU A 52 -8.31 -8.38 7.11
CA GLU A 52 -7.64 -9.07 8.22
C GLU A 52 -6.14 -8.81 8.27
N ASP A 53 -5.51 -8.62 7.11
CA ASP A 53 -4.09 -8.29 7.04
C ASP A 53 -3.81 -6.92 7.70
N LEU A 54 -4.71 -5.95 7.52
CA LEU A 54 -4.62 -4.65 8.21
C LEU A 54 -4.76 -4.80 9.73
N ARG A 55 -5.58 -5.75 10.21
CA ARG A 55 -5.76 -6.00 11.66
C ARG A 55 -4.55 -6.71 12.26
N ASN A 56 -3.97 -7.66 11.53
CA ASN A 56 -2.79 -8.43 11.95
C ASN A 56 -1.52 -7.58 12.01
N ASN A 57 -1.45 -6.52 11.20
CA ASN A 57 -0.33 -5.58 11.17
C ASN A 57 -0.61 -4.28 11.95
N TYR A 58 -1.58 -4.29 12.87
CA TYR A 58 -1.89 -3.16 13.73
C TYR A 58 -0.70 -2.77 14.64
N PRO A 59 -0.48 -1.47 14.93
CA PRO A 59 -1.19 -0.32 14.37
C PRO A 59 -0.60 0.20 13.05
N PHE A 60 0.71 0.01 12.82
CA PHE A 60 1.45 0.71 11.76
C PHE A 60 2.32 -0.22 10.89
N GLY A 61 2.17 -1.54 11.04
CA GLY A 61 3.05 -2.53 10.39
C GLY A 61 2.98 -2.53 8.85
N LEU A 62 2.02 -1.83 8.26
CA LEU A 62 1.89 -1.65 6.81
C LEU A 62 2.29 -0.26 6.31
N PHE A 63 2.85 0.60 7.17
CA PHE A 63 3.30 1.92 6.74
C PHE A 63 4.57 1.80 5.89
N ALA A 64 4.58 2.50 4.75
CA ALA A 64 5.71 2.55 3.83
C ALA A 64 6.63 3.76 4.08
N GLU A 65 6.39 4.49 5.17
CA GLU A 65 7.11 5.70 5.58
C GLU A 65 7.30 5.67 7.11
N PRO A 66 8.38 6.26 7.64
CA PRO A 66 8.56 6.38 9.07
C PRO A 66 7.48 7.26 9.71
N MET A 67 7.19 7.03 10.98
CA MET A 67 6.09 7.70 11.68
C MET A 67 6.22 9.24 11.71
N GLU A 68 7.44 9.77 11.69
CA GLU A 68 7.73 11.21 11.60
C GLU A 68 7.20 11.87 10.31
N ASN A 69 7.04 11.09 9.23
CA ASN A 69 6.48 11.56 7.96
C ASN A 69 4.94 11.49 7.94
N ILE A 70 4.32 10.86 8.94
CA ILE A 70 2.87 10.64 9.02
C ILE A 70 2.22 11.80 9.78
N VAL A 71 1.44 12.61 9.06
CA VAL A 71 0.84 13.85 9.58
C VAL A 71 -0.64 13.71 9.93
N ARG A 72 -1.25 12.58 9.56
CA ARG A 72 -2.63 12.26 9.90
C ARG A 72 -2.80 10.76 10.04
N LEU A 73 -3.49 10.35 11.10
CA LEU A 73 -3.98 9.00 11.31
C LEU A 73 -5.50 9.00 11.27
N HIS A 74 -6.10 8.06 10.55
CA HIS A 74 -7.51 7.73 10.67
C HIS A 74 -7.66 6.26 11.07
N ALA A 75 -8.72 5.97 11.82
CA ALA A 75 -9.08 4.61 12.20
C ALA A 75 -10.54 4.37 11.83
N SER A 76 -10.82 3.23 11.21
CA SER A 76 -12.22 2.82 11.03
C SER A 76 -12.77 2.27 12.36
N SER A 77 -14.05 2.50 12.64
CA SER A 77 -14.75 1.86 13.76
C SER A 77 -14.87 0.37 13.49
N GLY A 78 -13.84 -0.39 13.86
CA GLY A 78 -13.83 -1.83 13.73
C GLY A 78 -15.00 -2.42 14.52
N THR A 79 -16.02 -2.95 13.84
CA THR A 79 -17.17 -3.61 14.50
C THR A 79 -16.80 -4.98 15.08
N THR A 80 -15.64 -5.54 14.71
CA THR A 80 -15.20 -6.89 15.04
C THR A 80 -13.84 -6.92 15.76
N GLY A 81 -13.48 -5.90 16.55
CA GLY A 81 -12.24 -5.88 17.33
C GLY A 81 -11.29 -4.74 16.96
N LYS A 82 -9.98 -5.05 16.82
CA LYS A 82 -8.94 -4.03 16.56
C LYS A 82 -9.30 -3.16 15.34
N PRO A 83 -9.33 -1.82 15.48
CA PRO A 83 -9.64 -0.94 14.37
C PRO A 83 -8.53 -1.01 13.33
N THR A 84 -8.87 -0.84 12.05
CA THR A 84 -7.86 -0.68 11.01
C THR A 84 -7.39 0.77 10.99
N VAL A 85 -6.08 0.97 11.13
CA VAL A 85 -5.46 2.30 11.11
C VAL A 85 -4.83 2.56 9.75
N VAL A 86 -5.01 3.77 9.25
CA VAL A 86 -4.36 4.28 8.03
C VAL A 86 -3.65 5.59 8.35
N GLY A 87 -2.48 5.78 7.74
CA GLY A 87 -1.65 6.97 7.88
C GLY A 87 -1.52 7.72 6.57
N TYR A 88 -1.34 9.03 6.65
CA TYR A 88 -1.19 9.91 5.50
C TYR A 88 0.00 10.85 5.71
N THR A 89 0.85 10.98 4.69
CA THR A 89 1.89 12.01 4.62
C THR A 89 1.30 13.35 4.22
N HIS A 90 2.09 14.43 4.31
CA HIS A 90 1.71 15.73 3.75
C HIS A 90 1.29 15.64 2.28
N HIS A 91 2.01 14.85 1.49
CA HIS A 91 1.71 14.66 0.06
C HIS A 91 0.36 13.97 -0.13
N ASP A 92 0.07 12.93 0.66
CA ASP A 92 -1.19 12.19 0.56
C ASP A 92 -2.39 13.08 0.90
N ILE A 93 -2.27 13.94 1.92
CA ILE A 93 -3.31 14.90 2.27
C ILE A 93 -3.53 15.93 1.17
N ALA A 94 -2.47 16.47 0.59
CA ALA A 94 -2.57 17.42 -0.52
C ALA A 94 -3.23 16.77 -1.76
N LEU A 95 -2.85 15.53 -2.08
CA LEU A 95 -3.45 14.77 -3.17
C LEU A 95 -4.93 14.47 -2.91
N TRP A 96 -5.26 14.04 -1.70
CA TRP A 96 -6.63 13.74 -1.31
C TRP A 96 -7.54 14.96 -1.44
N ALA A 97 -7.09 16.13 -0.98
CA ALA A 97 -7.81 17.39 -1.13
C ALA A 97 -8.06 17.73 -2.61
N LYS A 98 -7.07 17.56 -3.48
CA LYS A 98 -7.20 17.82 -4.93
C LYS A 98 -8.20 16.90 -5.62
N ILE A 99 -8.32 15.64 -5.19
CA ILE A 99 -9.22 14.65 -5.81
C ILE A 99 -10.66 14.81 -5.32
N VAL A 100 -10.86 15.15 -4.04
CA VAL A 100 -12.20 15.29 -3.42
C VAL A 100 -12.82 16.66 -3.66
N ALA A 101 -12.03 17.72 -3.83
CA ALA A 101 -12.54 19.09 -4.08
C ALA A 101 -13.08 19.29 -5.51
N LYS A 102 -13.75 18.27 -6.08
CA LYS A 102 -14.45 18.36 -7.36
C LYS A 102 -15.90 18.80 -7.17
#